data_AF-A0A9N8HEN5-F1
#
_entry.id   AF-A0A9N8HEN5-F1
#
_cell.length_a   1.000
_cell.length_b   1.000
_cell.length_c   1.000
_cell.angle_alpha   90.00
_cell.angle_beta   90.00
_cell.angle_gamma   90.00
#
_symmetry.space_group_name_H-M   'P 1'
#
loop_
_entity.id
_entity.type
_entity.pdbx_description
1 polymer ?
#
loop_
_entity_poly.entity_id
_entity_poly.type
_entity_poly.pdbx_seq_one_letter_code
_entity_poly.pdbx_strand_id
1 'polypeptide(L)'
;MSFSPLLTSVIAVAVLWLAAAQPPGPAAACAFHHNVSSSELEAFLIAGECVDTHEQCAEWAEEGECEVNDGFMLESCPCSCNSCPSFVENHWDDEPQIAYGPLKDEIQYIIQKTEAYMKESVYAKKDQCRNKHRGCSHWSLLGECEKNPRWMLEDCAPACQACHRMPKRR
;
A
#
# COMPACT_ATOMS: atom_id res chain seq x y z
N MET A 1 -54.80 -27.75 -41.38
CA MET A 1 -53.34 -27.61 -41.18
C MET A 1 -53.06 -26.15 -40.87
N SER A 2 -53.02 -25.81 -39.58
CA SER A 2 -52.74 -24.45 -39.11
C SER A 2 -51.23 -24.25 -39.07
N PHE A 3 -50.72 -23.27 -39.82
CA PHE A 3 -49.38 -22.75 -39.64
C PHE A 3 -49.48 -21.45 -38.85
N SER A 4 -48.88 -21.44 -37.65
CA SER A 4 -48.70 -20.24 -36.82
C SER A 4 -47.60 -19.34 -37.39
N PRO A 5 -47.69 -18.00 -37.25
CA PRO A 5 -46.66 -17.09 -37.69
C PRO A 5 -45.56 -17.01 -36.62
N LEU A 6 -44.32 -17.31 -36.99
CA LEU A 6 -43.14 -17.06 -36.15
C LEU A 6 -42.74 -15.59 -36.24
N LEU A 7 -42.77 -14.95 -35.08
CA LEU A 7 -41.90 -13.87 -34.59
C LEU A 7 -41.36 -12.88 -35.63
N THR A 8 -42.06 -11.76 -35.81
CA THR A 8 -41.45 -10.50 -36.24
C THR A 8 -40.76 -9.81 -35.05
N SER A 9 -39.45 -9.63 -35.18
CA SER A 9 -38.69 -8.43 -34.80
C SER A 9 -38.85 -7.84 -33.39
N VAL A 10 -37.95 -8.20 -32.45
CA VAL A 10 -37.62 -7.33 -31.28
C VAL A 10 -36.11 -7.28 -30.96
N ILE A 11 -35.21 -7.71 -31.84
CA ILE A 11 -33.75 -7.67 -31.56
C ILE A 11 -33.09 -6.47 -32.26
N ALA A 12 -33.62 -5.27 -32.05
CA ALA A 12 -33.06 -4.03 -32.62
C ALA A 12 -33.00 -2.85 -31.63
N VAL A 13 -32.85 -3.10 -30.32
CA VAL A 13 -32.61 -2.03 -29.32
C VAL A 13 -31.58 -2.43 -28.25
N ALA A 14 -30.55 -3.20 -28.61
CA ALA A 14 -29.50 -3.58 -27.65
C ALA A 14 -28.07 -3.37 -28.19
N VAL A 15 -27.84 -2.30 -28.98
CA VAL A 15 -26.50 -1.99 -29.54
C VAL A 15 -26.01 -0.57 -29.15
N LEU A 16 -26.65 0.12 -28.21
CA LEU A 16 -26.25 1.51 -27.85
C LEU A 16 -26.21 1.79 -26.34
N TRP A 17 -25.73 0.86 -25.51
CA TRP A 17 -25.35 1.15 -24.11
C TRP A 17 -24.14 0.32 -23.64
N LEU A 18 -23.12 0.18 -24.49
CA LEU A 18 -21.75 0.00 -24.00
C LEU A 18 -21.12 1.40 -23.90
N ALA A 19 -21.70 2.25 -23.04
CA ALA A 19 -20.89 3.29 -22.43
C ALA A 19 -19.88 2.52 -21.57
N ALA A 20 -18.63 2.49 -22.03
CA ALA A 20 -17.53 2.11 -21.18
C ALA A 20 -17.59 3.01 -19.94
N ALA A 21 -18.10 2.49 -18.83
CA ALA A 21 -17.60 2.90 -17.54
C ALA A 21 -16.13 2.46 -17.56
N GLN A 22 -15.27 3.32 -18.11
CA GLN A 22 -13.85 3.23 -17.85
C GLN A 22 -13.74 3.18 -16.32
N PRO A 23 -12.94 2.24 -15.76
CA PRO A 23 -12.65 2.32 -14.33
C PRO A 23 -12.22 3.77 -14.03
N PRO A 24 -12.65 4.35 -12.90
CA PRO A 24 -12.22 5.68 -12.52
C PRO A 24 -10.71 5.75 -12.71
N GLY A 25 -10.24 6.68 -13.55
CA GLY A 25 -8.81 6.92 -13.72
C GLY A 25 -8.18 7.24 -12.36
N PRO A 26 -6.84 7.19 -12.24
CA PRO A 26 -6.13 7.44 -10.99
C PRO A 26 -6.63 8.68 -10.23
N ALA A 27 -7.05 9.73 -10.96
CA ALA A 27 -7.66 10.95 -10.44
C ALA A 27 -8.92 10.76 -9.57
N ALA A 28 -9.75 9.75 -9.86
CA ALA A 28 -10.98 9.48 -9.13
C ALA A 28 -10.76 8.58 -7.89
N ALA A 29 -9.59 7.97 -7.74
CA ALA A 29 -9.21 7.28 -6.50
C ALA A 29 -8.96 8.27 -5.35
N CYS A 30 -8.55 9.51 -5.64
CA CYS A 30 -8.23 10.54 -4.65
C CYS A 30 -9.44 11.19 -3.97
N ALA A 31 -10.63 11.09 -4.56
CA ALA A 31 -11.83 11.76 -4.04
C ALA A 31 -12.63 10.94 -3.01
N PHE A 32 -12.22 9.70 -2.69
CA PHE A 32 -13.08 8.72 -2.00
C PHE A 32 -12.75 8.44 -0.53
N HIS A 33 -12.01 9.32 0.16
CA HIS A 33 -11.67 9.14 1.59
C HIS A 33 -12.64 9.80 2.59
N HIS A 34 -13.82 10.28 2.17
CA HIS A 34 -14.76 11.00 3.05
C HIS A 34 -16.02 10.22 3.46
N ASN A 35 -15.91 8.94 3.84
CA ASN A 35 -17.02 8.30 4.57
C ASN A 35 -16.55 7.16 5.50
N VAL A 36 -15.92 7.55 6.61
CA VAL A 36 -15.40 6.65 7.64
C VAL A 36 -16.09 7.00 8.98
N SER A 37 -16.52 5.99 9.74
CA SER A 37 -17.36 6.18 10.93
C SER A 37 -16.55 6.66 12.15
N SER A 38 -17.21 7.26 13.14
CA SER A 38 -16.54 7.88 14.30
C SER A 38 -15.65 6.97 15.15
N SER A 39 -15.72 5.64 14.97
CA SER A 39 -14.84 4.68 15.65
C SER A 39 -13.51 4.41 14.92
N GLU A 40 -13.34 4.95 13.72
CA GLU A 40 -12.14 4.77 12.87
C GLU A 40 -11.31 6.07 12.76
N LEU A 41 -11.73 7.14 13.46
CA LEU A 41 -11.10 8.46 13.44
C LEU A 41 -9.66 8.46 13.98
N GLU A 42 -9.27 7.49 14.81
CA GLU A 42 -7.88 7.35 15.28
C GLU A 42 -6.96 6.77 14.19
N ALA A 43 -7.49 5.89 13.32
CA ALA A 43 -6.75 5.34 12.17
C ALA A 43 -6.66 6.32 11.00
N PHE A 44 -7.66 7.20 10.84
CA PHE A 44 -7.71 8.20 9.76
C PHE A 44 -6.74 9.37 9.96
N LEU A 45 -6.47 9.79 11.20
CA LEU A 45 -5.53 10.89 11.48
C LEU A 45 -4.06 10.50 11.28
N ILE A 46 -3.76 9.20 11.18
CA ILE A 46 -2.41 8.68 10.91
C ILE A 46 -2.15 8.60 9.40
N ALA A 47 -3.17 8.33 8.59
CA ALA A 47 -3.16 8.52 7.14
C ALA A 47 -3.26 10.02 6.81
N GLY A 48 -2.23 10.81 7.17
CA GLY A 48 -2.14 12.22 6.82
C GLY A 48 -2.52 12.43 5.36
N GLU A 49 -3.31 13.47 5.10
CA GLU A 49 -3.97 13.77 3.82
C GLU A 49 -3.02 13.55 2.63
N CYS A 50 -3.08 12.34 2.05
CA CYS A 50 -2.33 12.04 0.85
C CYS A 50 -3.06 12.69 -0.31
N VAL A 51 -2.60 13.87 -0.65
CA VAL A 51 -3.20 14.71 -1.68
C VAL A 51 -2.17 15.05 -2.72
N ASP A 52 -2.63 15.14 -3.96
CA ASP A 52 -1.83 15.71 -5.03
C ASP A 52 -1.69 17.22 -4.81
N THR A 53 -0.50 17.73 -5.05
CA THR A 53 -0.14 19.14 -4.88
C THR A 53 -0.10 19.91 -6.20
N HIS A 54 -0.27 19.21 -7.32
CA HIS A 54 -0.28 19.79 -8.66
C HIS A 54 -1.58 19.45 -9.40
N GLU A 55 -2.13 20.43 -10.12
CA GLU A 55 -3.41 20.27 -10.83
C GLU A 55 -3.32 19.27 -12.00
N GLN A 56 -2.12 19.07 -12.56
CA GLN A 56 -1.86 18.15 -13.66
C GLN A 56 -1.48 16.72 -13.21
N CYS A 57 -1.48 16.42 -11.91
CA CYS A 57 -1.08 15.10 -11.42
C CYS A 57 -1.86 13.95 -12.06
N ALA A 58 -3.16 14.16 -12.31
CA ALA A 58 -4.02 13.20 -12.99
C ALA A 58 -3.54 12.90 -14.43
N GLU A 59 -3.28 13.94 -15.21
CA GLU A 59 -2.83 13.85 -16.61
C GLU A 59 -1.44 13.19 -16.67
N TRP A 60 -0.50 13.66 -15.86
CA TRP A 60 0.86 13.11 -15.79
C TRP A 60 0.88 11.64 -15.39
N ALA A 61 0.03 11.23 -14.44
CA ALA A 61 -0.09 9.83 -14.07
C ALA A 61 -0.62 8.96 -15.23
N GLU A 62 -1.60 9.47 -16.00
CA GLU A 62 -2.11 8.78 -17.20
C GLU A 62 -1.05 8.70 -18.32
N GLU A 63 -0.14 9.66 -18.38
CA GLU A 63 1.00 9.69 -19.31
C GLU A 63 2.18 8.78 -18.89
N GLY A 64 2.11 8.16 -17.71
CA GLY A 64 3.14 7.26 -17.19
C GLY A 64 4.29 7.97 -16.48
N GLU A 65 4.08 9.21 -16.02
CA GLU A 65 5.10 9.94 -15.25
C GLU A 65 5.38 9.28 -13.90
N CYS A 66 4.45 8.48 -13.36
CA CYS A 66 4.66 7.74 -12.12
C CYS A 66 5.82 6.74 -12.21
N GLU A 67 6.10 6.20 -13.39
CA GLU A 67 7.23 5.29 -13.65
C GLU A 67 8.45 6.02 -14.22
N VAL A 68 8.23 7.05 -15.03
CA VAL A 68 9.30 7.76 -15.75
C VAL A 68 9.96 8.83 -14.86
N ASN A 69 9.17 9.50 -14.02
CA ASN A 69 9.54 10.64 -13.20
C ASN A 69 9.06 10.43 -11.75
N ASP A 70 9.28 9.21 -11.27
CA ASP A 70 8.85 8.71 -9.96
C ASP A 70 9.25 9.65 -8.81
N GLY A 71 10.48 10.16 -8.79
CA GLY A 71 10.96 11.04 -7.72
C GLY A 71 10.08 12.29 -7.54
N PHE A 72 9.74 12.98 -8.62
CA PHE A 72 8.86 14.15 -8.56
C PHE A 72 7.42 13.75 -8.27
N MET A 73 6.94 12.69 -8.94
CA MET A 73 5.56 12.26 -8.85
C MET A 73 5.20 11.69 -7.47
N LEU A 74 6.13 11.01 -6.80
CA LEU A 74 5.94 10.52 -5.43
C LEU A 74 5.83 11.65 -4.40
N GLU A 75 6.48 12.79 -4.66
CA GLU A 75 6.40 13.97 -3.78
C GLU A 75 5.19 14.84 -4.08
N SER A 76 4.94 15.10 -5.37
CA SER A 76 3.94 16.08 -5.80
C SER A 76 2.59 15.46 -6.13
N CYS A 77 2.57 14.20 -6.57
CA CYS A 77 1.40 13.48 -7.05
C CYS A 77 1.22 12.09 -6.38
N PRO A 78 1.42 11.96 -5.05
CA PRO A 78 1.42 10.66 -4.39
C PRO A 78 0.07 9.95 -4.51
N CYS A 79 -1.02 10.69 -4.67
CA CYS A 79 -2.34 10.10 -4.77
C CYS A 79 -2.65 9.62 -6.20
N SER A 80 -2.41 10.45 -7.21
CA SER A 80 -2.53 10.04 -8.61
C SER A 80 -1.63 8.85 -8.96
N CYS A 81 -0.46 8.73 -8.33
CA CYS A 81 0.42 7.56 -8.49
C CYS A 81 0.12 6.38 -7.56
N ASN A 82 -1.03 6.37 -6.87
CA ASN A 82 -1.41 5.34 -5.89
C ASN A 82 -0.29 5.03 -4.85
N SER A 83 0.52 6.04 -4.57
CA SER A 83 1.75 5.95 -3.78
C SER A 83 1.58 6.50 -2.37
N CYS A 84 0.34 6.85 -2.01
CA CYS A 84 -0.03 7.28 -0.68
C CYS A 84 0.50 6.33 0.38
N PRO A 85 1.19 6.86 1.41
CA PRO A 85 1.69 6.05 2.49
C PRO A 85 0.53 5.41 3.23
N SER A 86 0.59 4.09 3.36
CA SER A 86 -0.27 3.34 4.27
C SER A 86 0.54 3.02 5.52
N PHE A 87 0.01 3.45 6.67
CA PHE A 87 0.54 3.08 7.98
C PHE A 87 -0.12 1.79 8.40
N VAL A 88 0.69 0.79 8.70
CA VAL A 88 0.20 -0.44 9.30
C VAL A 88 0.54 -0.36 10.78
N GLU A 89 -0.49 -0.16 11.60
CA GLU A 89 -0.31 -0.25 13.04
C GLU A 89 0.19 -1.66 13.38
N ASN A 90 1.39 -1.71 13.93
CA ASN A 90 1.83 -2.88 14.66
C ASN A 90 2.22 -2.39 16.05
N HIS A 91 1.79 -3.11 17.08
CA HIS A 91 2.13 -2.71 18.44
C HIS A 91 3.54 -3.14 18.88
N TRP A 92 4.41 -3.65 17.99
CA TRP A 92 5.68 -4.30 18.36
C TRP A 92 6.89 -3.41 18.04
N ASP A 93 6.72 -2.45 17.14
CA ASP A 93 7.75 -1.50 16.72
C ASP A 93 7.74 -0.21 17.54
N ASP A 94 8.85 0.53 17.50
CA ASP A 94 8.95 1.83 18.16
C ASP A 94 8.18 2.92 17.38
N GLU A 95 8.05 2.73 16.06
CA GLU A 95 7.28 3.58 15.14
C GLU A 95 6.44 2.71 14.18
N PRO A 96 5.24 3.17 13.77
CA PRO A 96 4.45 2.48 12.75
C PRO A 96 5.26 2.26 11.46
N GLN A 97 5.22 1.05 10.92
CA GLN A 97 5.86 0.78 9.63
C GLN A 97 5.06 1.43 8.50
N ILE A 98 5.79 2.00 7.55
CA ILE A 98 5.21 2.70 6.40
C ILE A 98 5.41 1.88 5.13
N ALA A 99 4.34 1.71 4.36
CA ALA A 99 4.38 1.20 3.00
C ALA A 99 3.99 2.32 2.03
N TYR A 100 4.84 2.60 1.05
CA TYR A 100 4.71 3.75 0.15
C TYR A 100 5.32 3.46 -1.21
N GLY A 101 4.97 4.30 -2.19
CA GLY A 101 5.52 4.23 -3.55
C GLY A 101 5.09 2.98 -4.33
N PRO A 102 5.81 2.64 -5.41
CA PRO A 102 5.45 1.55 -6.31
C PRO A 102 5.59 0.15 -5.68
N LEU A 103 6.27 0.03 -4.53
CA LEU A 103 6.48 -1.23 -3.80
C LEU A 103 5.52 -1.40 -2.63
N LYS A 104 4.45 -0.61 -2.56
CA LYS A 104 3.54 -0.55 -1.40
C LYS A 104 3.01 -1.93 -1.01
N ASP A 105 2.55 -2.73 -1.97
CA ASP A 105 1.94 -4.03 -1.70
C ASP A 105 2.99 -5.04 -1.18
N GLU A 106 4.20 -5.01 -1.73
CA GLU A 106 5.32 -5.82 -1.27
C GLU A 106 5.76 -5.42 0.13
N ILE A 107 5.82 -4.12 0.43
CA ILE A 107 6.16 -3.63 1.77
C ILE A 107 5.07 -4.03 2.77
N GLN A 108 3.79 -3.90 2.40
CA GLN A 108 2.68 -4.35 3.24
C GLN A 108 2.77 -5.86 3.54
N TYR A 109 3.13 -6.67 2.55
CA TYR A 109 3.39 -8.09 2.75
C TYR A 109 4.51 -8.34 3.76
N ILE A 110 5.63 -7.61 3.69
CA ILE A 110 6.72 -7.73 4.67
C ILE A 110 6.26 -7.32 6.07
N ILE A 111 5.43 -6.28 6.21
CA ILE A 111 4.89 -5.87 7.51
C ILE A 111 4.02 -6.99 8.12
N GLN A 112 3.09 -7.55 7.34
CA GLN A 112 2.23 -8.66 7.79
C GLN A 112 3.05 -9.90 8.16
N LYS A 113 4.06 -10.23 7.35
CA LYS A 113 4.98 -11.34 7.62
C LYS A 113 5.78 -11.11 8.91
N THR A 114 6.16 -9.86 9.17
CA THR A 114 6.86 -9.45 10.40
C THR A 114 5.94 -9.59 11.60
N GLU A 115 4.68 -9.18 11.51
CA GLU A 115 3.70 -9.35 12.59
C GLU A 115 3.51 -10.82 12.95
N ALA A 116 3.34 -11.70 11.95
CA ALA A 116 3.23 -13.15 12.17
C ALA A 116 4.48 -13.71 12.86
N TYR A 117 5.67 -13.33 12.38
CA TYR A 117 6.94 -13.70 13.01
C TYR A 117 7.00 -13.26 14.47
N MET A 118 6.61 -12.02 14.76
CA MET A 118 6.67 -11.47 16.11
C MET A 118 5.64 -12.09 17.06
N LYS A 119 4.51 -12.59 16.53
CA LYS A 119 3.48 -13.27 17.31
C LYS A 119 3.83 -14.71 17.66
N GLU A 120 4.51 -15.41 16.76
CA GLU A 120 4.77 -16.85 16.88
C GLU A 120 6.19 -17.18 17.38
N SER A 121 7.14 -16.24 17.26
CA SER A 121 8.54 -16.47 17.62
C SER A 121 8.77 -16.44 19.14
N VAL A 122 9.39 -17.49 19.66
CA VAL A 122 9.88 -17.54 21.06
C VAL A 122 11.02 -16.55 21.36
N TYR A 123 11.67 -16.05 20.31
CA TYR A 123 12.78 -15.08 20.40
C TYR A 123 12.29 -13.64 20.32
N ALA A 124 11.08 -13.42 19.80
CA ALA A 124 10.48 -12.11 19.61
C ALA A 124 9.85 -11.58 20.90
N LYS A 125 10.70 -11.24 21.88
CA LYS A 125 10.24 -10.48 23.04
C LYS A 125 10.05 -9.03 22.63
N LYS A 126 8.80 -8.56 22.73
CA LYS A 126 8.36 -7.21 22.34
C LYS A 126 9.33 -6.15 22.84
N ASP A 127 9.73 -6.16 24.11
CA ASP A 127 10.67 -5.21 24.73
C ASP A 127 12.13 -5.26 24.24
N GLN A 128 12.52 -6.33 23.56
CA GLN A 128 13.93 -6.60 23.22
C GLN A 128 14.18 -6.53 21.72
N CYS A 129 13.26 -7.05 20.91
CA CYS A 129 13.36 -7.10 19.46
C CYS A 129 12.24 -6.28 18.83
N ARG A 130 12.59 -5.14 18.23
CA ARG A 130 11.65 -4.18 17.64
C ARG A 130 12.27 -3.59 16.37
N ASN A 131 11.44 -3.20 15.40
CA ASN A 131 11.90 -2.25 14.40
C ASN A 131 11.92 -0.86 15.04
N LYS A 132 13.07 -0.18 14.97
CA LYS A 132 13.28 1.16 15.53
C LYS A 132 12.98 2.28 14.56
N HIS A 133 12.72 1.94 13.30
CA HIS A 133 12.49 2.88 12.23
C HIS A 133 11.28 2.46 11.41
N ARG A 134 10.43 3.42 11.03
CA ARG A 134 9.27 3.18 10.15
C ARG A 134 9.59 2.48 8.81
N GLY A 135 10.85 2.57 8.34
CA GLY A 135 11.29 2.05 7.04
C GLY A 135 11.88 0.62 7.07
N CYS A 136 11.92 -0.06 8.22
CA CYS A 136 12.58 -1.36 8.34
C CYS A 136 12.03 -2.41 7.37
N SER A 137 10.71 -2.45 7.15
CA SER A 137 10.07 -3.36 6.20
C SER A 137 10.46 -3.08 4.74
N HIS A 138 10.58 -1.80 4.39
CA HIS A 138 11.04 -1.37 3.07
C HIS A 138 12.52 -1.75 2.84
N TRP A 139 13.40 -1.45 3.80
CA TRP A 139 14.81 -1.82 3.69
C TRP A 139 15.03 -3.33 3.66
N SER A 140 14.23 -4.08 4.42
CA SER A 140 14.22 -5.55 4.34
C SER A 140 13.88 -6.02 2.92
N LEU A 141 12.83 -5.46 2.30
CA LEU A 141 12.47 -5.76 0.91
C LEU A 141 13.62 -5.44 -0.08
N LEU A 142 14.37 -4.36 0.15
CA LEU A 142 15.52 -3.98 -0.67
C LEU A 142 16.80 -4.81 -0.41
N GLY A 143 16.72 -5.83 0.46
CA GLY A 143 17.82 -6.75 0.75
C GLY A 143 18.86 -6.20 1.72
N GLU A 144 18.50 -5.23 2.55
CA GLU A 144 19.40 -4.68 3.56
C GLU A 144 19.75 -5.70 4.65
N CYS A 145 18.91 -6.72 4.86
CA CYS A 145 19.18 -7.81 5.79
C CYS A 145 20.47 -8.58 5.42
N GLU A 146 20.77 -8.71 4.13
CA GLU A 146 21.98 -9.35 3.61
C GLU A 146 23.11 -8.36 3.36
N LYS A 147 22.79 -7.16 2.85
CA LYS A 147 23.79 -6.12 2.51
C LYS A 147 24.37 -5.47 3.75
N ASN A 148 23.54 -5.15 4.74
CA ASN A 148 23.89 -4.42 5.95
C ASN A 148 23.40 -5.16 7.22
N PRO A 149 23.81 -6.44 7.41
CA PRO A 149 23.23 -7.33 8.42
C PRO A 149 23.44 -6.81 9.84
N ARG A 150 24.59 -6.19 10.15
CA ARG A 150 24.84 -5.67 11.50
C ARG A 150 23.83 -4.60 11.89
N TRP A 151 23.59 -3.65 10.99
CA TRP A 151 22.66 -2.55 11.25
C TRP A 151 21.22 -3.04 11.30
N MET A 152 20.82 -3.86 10.33
CA MET A 152 19.47 -4.45 10.33
C MET A 152 19.21 -5.34 11.55
N LEU A 153 20.20 -6.09 12.05
CA LEU A 153 20.04 -6.87 13.28
C LEU A 153 19.94 -6.00 14.54
N GLU A 154 20.56 -4.83 14.57
CA GLU A 154 20.53 -3.94 15.73
C GLU A 154 19.22 -3.13 15.79
N ASP A 155 18.70 -2.72 14.63
CA ASP A 155 17.62 -1.71 14.54
C ASP A 155 16.36 -2.20 13.82
N CYS A 156 16.42 -3.28 13.04
CA CYS A 156 15.32 -3.78 12.21
C CYS A 156 15.18 -5.32 12.26
N ALA A 157 15.59 -5.95 13.37
CA ALA A 157 15.65 -7.41 13.47
C ALA A 157 14.32 -8.12 13.22
N PRO A 158 13.15 -7.59 13.63
CA PRO A 158 11.85 -8.15 13.27
C PRO A 158 11.63 -8.22 11.76
N ALA A 159 11.89 -7.13 11.02
CA ALA A 159 11.70 -7.07 9.57
C ALA A 159 12.59 -8.06 8.81
N CYS A 160 13.74 -8.43 9.38
CA CYS A 160 14.61 -9.50 8.88
C CYS A 160 14.30 -10.90 9.45
N GLN A 161 13.25 -11.02 10.26
CA GLN A 161 12.87 -12.25 10.99
C GLN A 161 14.03 -12.85 11.82
N ALA A 162 14.84 -11.98 12.42
CA ALA A 162 16.16 -12.32 12.93
C ALA A 162 16.38 -11.92 14.40
N CYS A 163 15.32 -11.82 15.22
CA CYS A 163 15.44 -11.58 16.66
C CYS A 163 16.39 -12.56 17.36
N HIS A 164 16.42 -13.82 16.91
CA HIS A 164 17.31 -14.87 17.42
C HIS A 164 18.80 -14.62 17.13
N ARG A 165 19.14 -13.70 16.23
CA ARG A 165 20.50 -13.34 15.81
C ARG A 165 20.98 -12.01 16.36
N MET A 166 20.13 -11.29 17.10
CA MET A 166 20.52 -10.03 17.71
C MET A 166 21.73 -10.21 18.64
N PRO A 167 22.66 -9.24 18.67
CA PRO A 167 23.74 -9.24 19.64
C PRO A 167 23.17 -9.14 21.06
N LYS A 168 23.73 -9.92 21.99
CA LYS A 168 23.37 -9.82 23.41
C LYS A 168 23.74 -8.43 23.91
N ARG A 169 22.77 -7.70 24.49
CA ARG A 169 23.03 -6.43 25.17
C ARG A 169 24.03 -6.70 26.31
N ARG A 170 25.20 -6.04 26.25
CA ARG A 170 26.21 -6.10 27.31
C ARG A 170 25.82 -5.20 28.47
#